data_AF-A0A7W8C1B6-F1
#
_entry.id   AF-A0A7W8C1B6-F1
#
_cell.length_a   1.000
_cell.length_b   1.000
_cell.length_c   1.000
_cell.angle_alpha   90.00
_cell.angle_beta   90.00
_cell.angle_gamma   90.00
#
_symmetry.space_group_name_H-M   'P 1'
#
loop_
_entity.id
_entity.type
_entity.pdbx_description
1 polymer ?
#
loop_
_entity_poly.entity_id
_entity_poly.type
_entity_poly.pdbx_seq_one_letter_code
_entity_poly.pdbx_strand_id
1 'polypeptide(L)'
;MQEKNVRFRIILPCLLVLTLGLVLSSGEALGEERIPFTYPPFSAKKMPPVFFTHDQHIAYLDGKGQDCTTCHDMTDEGLAESLMNVRNIAPRKQMDYLHATCTECHVKLSKGPRLVDCRVCHSERIASEHAAKK
;
A
#
# COMPACT_ATOMS: atom_id res chain seq x y z
N MET A 1 -21.64 -15.93 -55.58
CA MET A 1 -21.74 -14.74 -54.71
C MET A 1 -22.09 -15.20 -53.28
N GLN A 2 -21.17 -15.84 -52.54
CA GLN A 2 -21.47 -16.42 -51.20
C GLN A 2 -20.26 -16.43 -50.24
N GLU A 3 -19.01 -16.39 -50.72
CA GLU A 3 -17.85 -16.57 -49.82
C GLU A 3 -17.46 -15.30 -49.02
N LYS A 4 -17.78 -14.12 -49.54
CA LYS A 4 -17.39 -12.84 -48.92
C LYS A 4 -18.21 -12.52 -47.66
N ASN A 5 -19.47 -12.96 -47.63
CA ASN A 5 -20.41 -12.68 -46.53
C ASN A 5 -20.20 -13.60 -45.31
N VAL A 6 -19.62 -14.80 -45.51
CA VAL A 6 -19.35 -15.76 -44.42
C VAL A 6 -18.11 -15.35 -43.63
N ARG A 7 -17.04 -14.90 -44.32
CA ARG A 7 -15.82 -14.41 -43.66
C ARG A 7 -16.09 -13.19 -42.77
N PHE A 8 -16.88 -12.23 -43.24
CA PHE A 8 -17.18 -11.02 -42.47
C PHE A 8 -18.05 -11.30 -41.23
N ARG A 9 -18.98 -12.27 -41.32
CA ARG A 9 -19.88 -12.66 -40.22
C ARG A 9 -19.20 -13.40 -39.07
N ILE A 10 -18.02 -14.01 -39.31
CA ILE A 10 -17.27 -14.76 -38.27
C ILE A 10 -16.10 -13.94 -37.73
N ILE A 11 -15.45 -13.13 -38.58
CA ILE A 11 -14.29 -12.32 -38.19
C ILE A 11 -14.69 -11.15 -37.28
N LEU A 12 -15.83 -10.50 -37.56
CA LEU A 12 -16.31 -9.36 -36.78
C LEU A 12 -16.68 -9.71 -35.33
N PRO A 13 -17.43 -10.80 -35.02
CA PRO A 13 -17.69 -11.17 -33.62
C PRO A 13 -16.44 -11.69 -32.91
N CYS A 14 -15.51 -12.38 -33.59
CA CYS A 14 -14.25 -12.81 -32.98
C CYS A 14 -13.36 -11.62 -32.58
N LEU A 15 -13.28 -10.58 -33.41
CA LEU A 15 -12.58 -9.33 -33.07
C LEU A 15 -13.25 -8.61 -31.89
N LEU A 16 -14.59 -8.57 -31.85
CA LEU A 16 -15.34 -7.98 -30.74
C LEU A 16 -15.11 -8.73 -29.42
N VAL A 17 -15.10 -10.07 -29.44
CA VAL A 17 -14.81 -10.90 -28.26
C VAL A 17 -13.36 -10.72 -27.79
N LEU A 18 -12.39 -10.60 -28.71
CA LEU A 18 -10.99 -10.32 -28.38
C LEU A 18 -10.82 -8.93 -27.74
N THR A 19 -11.49 -7.90 -28.25
CA THR A 19 -11.44 -6.56 -27.65
C THR A 19 -12.14 -6.49 -26.29
N LEU A 20 -13.23 -7.24 -26.10
CA LEU A 20 -13.96 -7.28 -24.82
C LEU A 20 -13.18 -8.05 -23.75
N GLY A 21 -12.45 -9.10 -24.13
CA GLY A 21 -11.58 -9.86 -23.22
C GLY A 21 -10.40 -9.04 -22.67
N LEU A 22 -9.81 -8.15 -23.49
CA LEU A 22 -8.73 -7.26 -23.02
C LEU A 22 -9.22 -6.19 -22.03
N VAL A 23 -10.46 -5.72 -22.15
CA VAL A 23 -11.03 -4.70 -21.24
C VAL A 23 -11.39 -5.30 -19.88
N LEU A 24 -11.76 -6.59 -19.81
CA LEU A 24 -12.06 -7.23 -18.52
C LEU A 24 -10.80 -7.64 -17.72
N SER A 25 -9.63 -7.72 -18.36
CA SER A 25 -8.39 -8.13 -17.68
C SER A 25 -7.58 -6.96 -17.09
N SER A 26 -8.00 -5.71 -17.30
CA SER A 26 -7.41 -4.51 -16.69
C SER A 26 -8.01 -4.20 -15.31
N GLY A 27 -8.93 -5.03 -14.82
CA GLY A 27 -9.23 -5.12 -13.40
C GLY A 27 -8.10 -5.82 -12.67
N GLU A 28 -6.90 -5.24 -12.69
CA GLU A 28 -5.94 -5.51 -11.63
C GLU A 28 -6.69 -5.28 -10.33
N ALA A 29 -6.84 -6.35 -9.57
CA ALA A 29 -7.16 -6.26 -8.17
C ALA A 29 -6.02 -5.47 -7.51
N LEU A 30 -6.06 -4.14 -7.61
CA LEU A 30 -5.43 -3.20 -6.69
C LEU A 30 -6.19 -3.33 -5.37
N GLY A 31 -6.20 -4.54 -4.81
CA GLY A 31 -6.50 -4.74 -3.42
C GLY A 31 -5.51 -3.86 -2.70
N GLU A 32 -6.01 -2.88 -1.99
CA GLU A 32 -5.22 -1.92 -1.23
C GLU A 32 -4.35 -2.71 -0.25
N GLU A 33 -3.11 -2.99 -0.65
CA GLU A 33 -2.23 -3.87 0.10
C GLU A 33 -2.05 -3.26 1.49
N ARG A 34 -2.39 -4.04 2.51
CA ARG A 34 -2.38 -3.61 3.90
C ARG A 34 -1.40 -4.49 4.65
N ILE A 35 -0.18 -3.99 4.80
CA ILE A 35 0.87 -4.67 5.55
C ILE A 35 0.74 -4.33 7.04
N PRO A 36 0.75 -5.31 7.95
CA PRO A 36 0.72 -5.02 9.37
C PRO A 36 2.04 -4.37 9.79
N PHE A 37 1.98 -3.28 10.56
CA PHE A 37 3.17 -2.72 11.19
C PHE A 37 3.56 -3.61 12.38
N THR A 38 4.66 -4.34 12.27
CA THR A 38 5.06 -5.38 13.25
C THR A 38 6.21 -4.97 14.17
N TYR A 39 6.86 -3.83 13.92
CA TYR A 39 8.00 -3.33 14.70
C TYR A 39 7.68 -2.02 15.42
N PRO A 40 8.16 -1.82 16.67
CA PRO A 40 8.75 -2.84 17.53
C PRO A 40 7.75 -3.92 17.92
N PRO A 41 8.20 -5.12 18.34
CA PRO A 41 7.29 -6.18 18.76
C PRO A 41 6.44 -5.71 19.96
N PHE A 42 5.11 -5.70 19.77
CA PHE A 42 4.17 -5.20 20.76
C PHE A 42 3.69 -6.33 21.68
N SER A 43 4.14 -6.33 22.95
CA SER A 43 3.67 -7.29 23.96
C SER A 43 2.32 -6.91 24.59
N ALA A 44 1.95 -5.62 24.58
CA ALA A 44 0.67 -5.13 25.07
C ALA A 44 0.15 -3.99 24.17
N LYS A 45 -0.90 -4.28 23.38
CA LYS A 45 -1.49 -3.33 22.44
C LYS A 45 -2.56 -2.50 23.15
N LYS A 46 -2.35 -1.18 23.28
CA LYS A 46 -3.36 -0.23 23.80
C LYS A 46 -4.40 0.19 22.76
N MET A 47 -4.10 -0.03 21.48
CA MET A 47 -4.93 0.30 20.32
C MET A 47 -4.81 -0.83 19.29
N PRO A 48 -5.75 -0.93 18.32
CA PRO A 48 -5.62 -1.84 17.19
C PRO A 48 -4.27 -1.66 16.47
N PRO A 49 -3.65 -2.72 15.92
CA PRO A 49 -2.43 -2.58 15.14
C PRO A 49 -2.68 -1.73 13.87
N VAL A 50 -1.67 -0.98 13.45
CA VAL A 50 -1.72 -0.20 12.21
C VAL A 50 -1.49 -1.15 11.04
N PHE A 51 -2.30 -1.00 10.00
CA PHE A 51 -2.12 -1.64 8.71
C PHE A 51 -1.77 -0.56 7.69
N PHE A 52 -0.55 -0.61 7.19
CA PHE A 52 0.04 0.38 6.33
C PHE A 52 -0.22 0.06 4.85
N THR A 53 -0.55 1.06 4.06
CA THR A 53 -0.81 0.92 2.62
C THR A 53 0.45 1.22 1.82
N HIS A 54 1.39 0.28 1.79
CA HIS A 54 2.73 0.50 1.22
C HIS A 54 2.68 0.99 -0.23
N ASP A 55 1.92 0.31 -1.09
CA ASP A 55 1.80 0.68 -2.51
C ASP A 55 1.23 2.07 -2.73
N GLN A 56 0.29 2.53 -1.90
CA GLN A 56 -0.26 3.88 -2.01
C GLN A 56 0.80 4.94 -1.68
N HIS A 57 1.66 4.67 -0.70
CA HIS A 57 2.74 5.58 -0.36
C HIS A 57 3.77 5.62 -1.50
N ILE A 58 4.16 4.46 -2.04
CA ILE A 58 5.11 4.39 -3.16
C ILE A 58 4.56 5.08 -4.41
N ALA A 59 3.30 4.82 -4.79
CA ALA A 59 2.68 5.47 -5.95
C ALA A 59 2.65 7.01 -5.81
N TYR A 60 2.43 7.51 -4.60
CA TYR A 60 2.50 8.95 -4.35
C TYR A 60 3.94 9.50 -4.43
N LEU A 61 4.91 8.81 -3.82
CA LEU A 61 6.32 9.22 -3.77
C LEU A 61 6.98 9.17 -5.15
N ASP A 62 6.67 8.16 -5.96
CA ASP A 62 7.15 8.02 -7.34
C ASP A 62 6.70 9.21 -8.20
N GLY A 63 5.44 9.63 -8.06
CA GLY A 63 4.91 10.85 -8.68
C GLY A 63 5.58 12.16 -8.23
N LYS A 64 6.44 12.10 -7.20
CA LYS A 64 7.27 13.22 -6.70
C LYS A 64 8.76 13.03 -7.01
N GLY A 65 9.14 11.99 -7.74
CA GLY A 65 10.54 11.64 -8.01
C GLY A 65 11.30 11.25 -6.74
N GLN A 66 10.60 10.76 -5.72
CA GLN A 66 11.18 10.25 -4.49
C GLN A 66 11.22 8.72 -4.52
N ASP A 67 12.20 8.13 -3.84
CA ASP A 67 12.43 6.69 -3.86
C ASP A 67 12.29 6.05 -2.46
N CYS A 68 12.62 4.76 -2.38
CA CYS A 68 12.55 3.94 -1.17
C CYS A 68 13.39 4.51 -0.01
N THR A 69 14.46 5.27 -0.30
CA THR A 69 15.34 5.87 0.72
C THR A 69 14.65 7.00 1.50
N THR A 70 13.48 7.45 1.05
CA THR A 70 12.61 8.36 1.82
C THR A 70 12.15 7.73 3.14
N CYS A 71 11.97 6.40 3.16
CA CYS A 71 11.40 5.68 4.30
C CYS A 71 12.32 4.58 4.85
N HIS A 72 13.37 4.20 4.13
CA HIS A 72 14.26 3.09 4.49
C HIS A 72 15.72 3.53 4.45
N ASP A 73 16.53 3.02 5.37
CA ASP A 73 17.97 3.26 5.35
C ASP A 73 18.64 2.38 4.28
N MET A 74 19.55 2.97 3.51
CA MET A 74 20.54 2.19 2.76
C MET A 74 21.67 1.78 3.71
N THR A 75 21.89 0.49 3.87
CA THR A 75 22.99 -0.07 4.68
C THR A 75 24.01 -0.77 3.77
N ASP A 76 25.11 -1.23 4.35
CA ASP A 76 26.11 -2.03 3.64
C ASP A 76 25.53 -3.36 3.10
N GLU A 77 24.41 -3.83 3.67
CA GLU A 77 23.70 -5.05 3.26
C GLU A 77 22.60 -4.76 2.22
N GLY A 78 22.41 -3.49 1.84
CA GLY A 78 21.35 -3.03 0.96
C GLY A 78 20.26 -2.25 1.71
N LEU A 79 19.09 -2.14 1.09
CA LEU A 79 17.99 -1.38 1.66
C LEU A 79 17.38 -2.11 2.86
N ALA A 80 17.36 -1.47 4.03
CA ALA A 80 16.78 -2.06 5.23
C ALA A 80 15.25 -2.16 5.14
N GLU A 81 14.67 -3.32 5.42
CA GLU A 81 13.21 -3.52 5.41
C GLU A 81 12.47 -2.74 6.52
N SER A 82 13.16 -2.37 7.60
CA SER A 82 12.56 -1.57 8.67
C SER A 82 12.42 -0.11 8.26
N LEU A 83 11.43 0.58 8.84
CA LEU A 83 11.35 2.03 8.73
C LEU A 83 12.66 2.68 9.20
N MET A 84 13.12 3.66 8.43
CA MET A 84 14.35 4.42 8.63
C MET A 84 14.57 4.76 10.11
N ASN A 85 15.78 4.51 10.60
CA ASN A 85 16.31 4.75 11.94
C ASN A 85 15.56 4.09 13.12
N VAL A 86 14.43 3.40 12.90
CA VAL A 86 13.58 2.92 14.02
C VAL A 86 14.34 1.98 14.96
N ARG A 87 15.26 1.17 14.43
CA ARG A 87 16.07 0.22 15.21
C ARG A 87 17.15 0.91 16.06
N ASN A 88 17.56 2.11 15.68
CA ASN A 88 18.56 2.91 16.40
C ASN A 88 17.92 3.70 17.57
N ILE A 89 16.60 3.80 17.61
CA ILE A 89 15.86 4.47 18.69
C ILE A 89 15.71 3.52 19.88
N ALA A 90 15.96 4.03 21.09
CA ALA A 90 15.75 3.26 22.32
C ALA A 90 14.31 2.69 22.38
N PRO A 91 14.10 1.41 22.78
CA PRO A 91 12.80 0.75 22.67
C PRO A 91 11.61 1.52 23.25
N ARG A 92 11.80 2.18 24.41
CA ARG A 92 10.76 3.01 25.06
C ARG A 92 10.35 4.27 24.27
N LYS A 93 11.11 4.65 23.25
CA LYS A 93 10.92 5.85 22.42
C LYS A 93 10.52 5.55 20.97
N GLN A 94 10.54 4.28 20.57
CA GLN A 94 10.23 3.88 19.21
C GLN A 94 8.79 4.24 18.81
N MET A 95 7.82 4.17 19.72
CA MET A 95 6.44 4.60 19.40
C MET A 95 6.32 6.10 19.17
N ASP A 96 6.97 6.91 20.01
CA ASP A 96 7.03 8.37 19.83
C ASP A 96 7.66 8.69 18.47
N TYR A 97 8.74 7.98 18.12
CA TYR A 97 9.42 8.11 16.84
C TYR A 97 8.51 7.74 15.66
N LEU A 98 7.84 6.58 15.69
CA LEU A 98 6.92 6.16 14.63
C LEU A 98 5.79 7.18 14.41
N HIS A 99 5.17 7.65 15.49
CA HIS A 99 4.14 8.69 15.38
C HIS A 99 4.69 9.98 14.76
N ALA A 100 5.87 10.42 15.18
CA ALA A 100 6.50 11.61 14.64
C ALA A 100 6.84 11.45 13.15
N THR A 101 7.57 10.40 12.77
CA THR A 101 8.02 10.17 11.39
C THR A 101 6.87 10.12 10.40
N CYS A 102 5.78 9.40 10.72
CA CYS A 102 4.62 9.33 9.83
C CYS A 102 3.87 10.67 9.75
N THR A 103 3.55 11.26 10.91
CA THR A 103 2.69 12.45 10.94
C THR A 103 3.41 13.72 10.50
N GLU A 104 4.73 13.81 10.64
CA GLU A 104 5.52 14.94 10.14
C GLU A 104 5.46 15.02 8.62
N CYS A 105 5.64 13.90 7.92
CA CYS A 105 5.50 13.83 6.47
C CYS A 105 4.08 14.22 6.05
N HIS A 106 3.06 13.67 6.71
CA HIS A 106 1.66 13.98 6.43
C HIS A 106 1.34 15.47 6.61
N VAL A 107 1.83 16.08 7.69
CA VAL A 107 1.63 17.51 7.98
C VAL A 107 2.35 18.37 6.95
N LYS A 108 3.61 18.08 6.65
CA LYS A 108 4.40 18.83 5.65
C LYS A 108 3.73 18.85 4.29
N LEU A 109 3.13 17.73 3.90
CA LEU A 109 2.45 17.58 2.61
C LEU A 109 0.98 17.98 2.63
N SER A 110 0.40 18.21 3.82
CA SER A 110 -1.05 18.35 4.00
C SER A 110 -1.84 17.18 3.37
N LYS A 111 -1.33 15.96 3.55
CA LYS A 111 -1.89 14.71 3.01
C LYS A 111 -1.80 13.61 4.07
N GLY A 112 -2.85 12.82 4.22
CA GLY A 112 -2.89 11.73 5.20
C GLY A 112 -3.33 12.18 6.61
N PRO A 113 -3.45 11.22 7.56
CA PRO A 113 -3.92 11.48 8.92
C PRO A 113 -2.91 12.28 9.76
N ARG A 114 -3.44 13.12 10.64
CA ARG A 114 -2.68 13.83 11.67
C ARG A 114 -2.59 12.98 12.94
N LEU A 115 -1.73 13.38 13.88
CA LEU A 115 -1.55 12.67 15.15
C LEU A 115 -2.85 12.52 15.96
N VAL A 116 -3.76 13.48 15.85
CA VAL A 116 -5.07 13.46 16.53
C VAL A 116 -6.08 12.52 15.88
N ASP A 117 -5.81 12.05 14.66
CA ASP A 117 -6.71 11.17 13.89
C ASP A 117 -6.45 9.69 14.22
N CYS A 118 -6.40 9.36 15.51
CA CYS A 118 -5.87 8.08 16.00
C CYS A 118 -6.50 6.86 15.30
N ARG A 119 -7.82 6.90 15.09
CA ARG A 119 -8.61 5.79 14.52
C ARG A 119 -8.46 5.62 13.01
N VAL A 120 -7.88 6.61 12.31
CA VAL A 120 -7.57 6.48 10.88
C VAL A 120 -6.40 5.51 10.69
N CYS A 121 -5.36 5.62 11.53
CA CYS A 121 -4.24 4.66 11.52
C CYS A 121 -4.59 3.38 12.30
N HIS A 122 -5.17 3.51 13.49
CA HIS A 122 -5.53 2.40 14.38
C HIS A 122 -6.98 1.95 14.18
N SER A 123 -7.29 1.47 12.97
CA SER A 123 -8.65 1.08 12.59
C SER A 123 -9.04 -0.29 13.15
N GLU A 124 -10.08 -0.32 14.00
CA GLU A 124 -10.67 -1.55 14.52
C GLU A 124 -11.22 -2.43 13.38
N ARG A 125 -11.91 -1.83 12.41
CA ARG A 125 -12.47 -2.53 11.25
C ARG A 125 -11.38 -3.30 10.49
N ILE A 126 -10.28 -2.61 10.15
CA ILE A 126 -9.18 -3.23 9.41
C ILE A 126 -8.52 -4.31 10.28
N ALA A 127 -8.29 -4.04 11.56
CA ALA A 127 -7.71 -5.05 12.45
C ALA A 127 -8.57 -6.32 12.55
N SER A 128 -9.89 -6.19 12.62
CA SER A 128 -10.81 -7.33 12.63
C SER A 128 -10.81 -8.10 11.31
N GLU A 129 -10.79 -7.41 10.16
CA GLU A 129 -10.73 -8.04 8.83
C GLU A 129 -9.47 -8.91 8.65
N HIS A 130 -8.35 -8.48 9.21
CA HIS A 130 -7.08 -9.21 9.12
C HIS A 130 -6.91 -10.27 10.22
N ALA A 131 -7.61 -10.14 11.36
CA ALA A 131 -7.64 -11.17 12.39
C ALA A 131 -8.45 -12.40 11.96
N ALA A 132 -9.53 -12.21 11.20
CA ALA A 132 -10.40 -13.30 10.71
C ALA A 132 -9.82 -14.08 9.52
N LYS A 133 -8.72 -13.59 8.91
CA LYS A 133 -8.03 -14.23 7.78
C LYS A 133 -6.86 -15.14 8.20
N LYS A 134 -6.64 -15.30 9.51
CA LYS A 134 -5.62 -16.16 10.11
C LYS A 134 -6.22 -17.52 10.47
#